data_AF-A0A662EG42-F1
#
_entry.id   AF-A0A662EG42-F1
#
_cell.length_a   1.000
_cell.length_b   1.000
_cell.length_c   1.000
_cell.angle_alpha   90.00
_cell.angle_beta   90.00
_cell.angle_gamma   90.00
#
_symmetry.space_group_name_H-M   'P 1'
#
loop_
_entity.id
_entity.type
_entity.pdbx_description
1 polymer ?
#
loop_
_entity_poly.entity_id
_entity_poly.type
_entity_poly.pdbx_seq_one_letter_code
_entity_poly.pdbx_strand_id
1 'polypeptide(L)' 'ALGVGFGGNATPIGATANVVVISVSERTPYPISYRRWVSSATPVAFLSCVLGTVFLILGIETGWFL' A
#
# COMPACT_ATOMS: atom_id res chain seq x y z
N ALA A 1 -1.02 -3.63 -13.43
CA ALA A 1 0.00 -3.42 -12.38
C ALA A 1 -0.54 -2.75 -11.10
N LEU A 2 -1.67 -2.03 -11.12
CA LEU A 2 -2.18 -1.27 -9.96
C LEU A 2 -2.34 -2.09 -8.66
N GLY A 3 -2.91 -3.30 -8.75
CA GLY A 3 -3.09 -4.16 -7.56
C GLY A 3 -1.78 -4.56 -6.89
N VAL A 4 -0.70 -4.79 -7.66
CA VAL A 4 0.63 -5.10 -7.11
C VAL A 4 1.25 -3.86 -6.45
N GLY A 5 1.07 -2.68 -7.06
CA GLY A 5 1.53 -1.41 -6.48
C GLY A 5 0.86 -1.09 -5.15
N PHE A 6 -0.46 -1.28 -5.04
CA PHE A 6 -1.17 -1.06 -3.79
C PHE A 6 -0.89 -2.16 -2.76
N GLY A 7 -0.89 -3.42 -3.18
CA GLY A 7 -0.64 -4.58 -2.31
C GLY A 7 0.78 -4.62 -1.73
N GLY A 8 1.79 -4.15 -2.47
CA GLY A 8 3.18 -4.11 -2.01
C GLY A 8 3.42 -3.24 -0.77
N ASN A 9 2.48 -2.36 -0.42
CA ASN A 9 2.56 -1.51 0.77
C ASN A 9 2.00 -2.16 2.05
N ALA A 10 1.29 -3.28 1.93
CA ALA A 10 0.65 -3.95 3.07
C ALA A 10 1.66 -4.40 4.14
N THR A 11 2.89 -4.74 3.72
CA THR A 11 3.96 -5.17 4.62
C THR A 11 5.19 -4.27 4.49
N PRO A 12 6.04 -4.23 5.53
CA PRO A 12 7.23 -3.40 5.47
C PRO A 12 8.32 -3.92 4.53
N ILE A 13 8.23 -5.17 4.08
CA ILE A 13 9.19 -5.80 3.16
C ILE A 13 8.68 -5.81 1.71
N GLY A 14 7.44 -5.38 1.47
CA GLY A 14 6.82 -5.47 0.14
C GLY A 14 7.36 -4.47 -0.89
N ALA A 15 8.12 -3.46 -0.45
CA ALA A 15 8.83 -2.52 -1.32
C ALA A 15 10.14 -2.08 -0.67
N THR A 16 11.15 -1.78 -1.50
CA THR A 16 12.45 -1.26 -1.03
C THR A 16 12.29 0.04 -0.24
N ALA A 17 11.37 0.91 -0.65
CA ALA A 17 11.05 2.15 0.05
C ALA A 17 10.57 1.92 1.49
N ASN A 18 9.79 0.86 1.74
CA ASN A 18 9.27 0.54 3.08
C ASN A 18 10.41 0.12 4.02
N VAL A 19 11.36 -0.67 3.51
CA VAL A 19 12.56 -1.07 4.26
C VAL A 19 13.43 0.14 4.58
N VAL A 20 13.61 1.05 3.61
CA VAL A 20 14.33 2.31 3.85
C VAL A 20 13.65 3.13 4.94
N VAL A 21 12.33 3.30 4.90
CA VAL A 21 11.56 4.03 5.94
C VAL A 21 11.77 3.42 7.32
N ILE A 22 11.73 2.09 7.45
CA ILE A 22 12.02 1.42 8.72
C ILE A 22 13.44 1.76 9.19
N SER A 23 14.45 1.59 8.33
CA SER A 23 15.85 1.85 8.70
C SER A 23 16.11 3.31 9.10
N VAL A 24 15.38 4.26 8.50
CA VAL A 24 15.45 5.67 8.87
C VAL A 24 14.73 5.90 10.21
N SER A 25 13.59 5.26 10.44
CA SER A 25 12.83 5.39 11.68
C SER A 25 13.60 4.91 12.92
N GLU A 26 14.50 3.93 12.76
CA GLU A 26 15.38 3.43 13.82
C GLU A 26 16.31 4.51 14.40
N ARG A 27 16.59 5.57 13.63
CA ARG A 27 17.42 6.71 14.07
C ARG A 27 16.61 7.81 14.76
N THR A 28 15.31 7.61 14.93
CA THR A 28 14.39 8.58 15.57
C THR A 28 13.97 8.12 16.95
N PRO A 29 13.48 9.01 17.83
CA PRO A 29 12.97 8.63 19.15
C PRO A 29 11.76 7.67 19.11
N TYR A 30 11.09 7.51 17.95
CA TYR A 30 9.88 6.71 17.79
C TYR A 30 10.01 5.73 16.61
N PRO A 31 10.75 4.62 16.78
CA PRO A 31 10.94 3.65 15.71
C PRO A 31 9.63 2.96 15.33
N ILE A 32 9.48 2.66 14.04
CA ILE A 32 8.30 1.97 13.53
C ILE A 32 8.48 0.47 13.75
N SER A 33 7.58 -0.14 14.52
CA SER A 33 7.56 -1.59 14.72
C SER A 33 6.78 -2.30 13.62
N TYR A 34 7.18 -3.53 13.31
CA TYR A 34 6.50 -4.39 12.34
C TYR A 34 4.99 -4.48 12.59
N ARG A 35 4.60 -4.73 13.85
CA ARG A 35 3.20 -4.88 14.24
C ARG A 35 2.39 -3.59 14.03
N ARG A 36 3.02 -2.43 14.31
CA ARG A 36 2.39 -1.12 14.08
C ARG A 36 2.21 -0.84 12.59
N TRP A 37 3.20 -1.19 11.77
CA TRP A 37 3.08 -1.09 10.32
C TRP A 37 1.94 -1.95 9.81
N VAL A 38 1.97 -3.26 10.05
CA VAL A 38 0.99 -4.20 9.49
C VAL A 38 -0.43 -3.88 9.96
N SER A 39 -0.62 -3.47 11.21
CA SER A 39 -1.95 -3.10 11.72
C SER A 39 -2.56 -1.91 10.99
N SER A 40 -1.75 -0.96 10.50
CA SER A 40 -2.24 0.25 9.83
C SER A 40 -2.17 0.15 8.31
N ALA A 41 -1.11 -0.45 7.77
CA ALA A 41 -0.86 -0.54 6.34
C ALA A 41 -1.69 -1.63 5.66
N THR A 42 -2.02 -2.73 6.34
CA THR A 42 -2.83 -3.80 5.74
C THR A 42 -4.26 -3.33 5.42
N PRO A 43 -4.99 -2.67 6.35
CA PRO A 43 -6.31 -2.11 6.04
C PRO A 43 -6.26 -1.07 4.92
N VAL A 44 -5.23 -0.21 4.93
CA VAL A 44 -5.04 0.82 3.91
C VAL A 44 -4.79 0.19 2.54
N ALA A 45 -3.86 -0.76 2.44
CA ALA A 45 -3.56 -1.46 1.19
C ALA A 45 -4.79 -2.19 0.63
N PHE A 46 -5.57 -2.85 1.50
CA PHE A 46 -6.81 -3.48 1.10
C PHE A 46 -7.82 -2.46 0.55
N LEU A 47 -8.05 -1.35 1.26
CA LEU A 47 -8.95 -0.29 0.82
C LEU A 47 -8.50 0.31 -0.52
N SER A 48 -7.21 0.55 -0.70
CA SER A 48 -6.65 1.03 -1.96
C SER A 48 -6.87 0.03 -3.11
N CYS A 49 -6.72 -1.27 -2.87
CA CYS A 49 -7.04 -2.30 -3.85
C CYS A 49 -8.53 -2.31 -4.22
N VAL A 50 -9.43 -2.17 -3.24
CA VAL A 50 -10.88 -2.09 -3.49
C VAL A 50 -11.22 -0.86 -4.33
N LEU A 51 -10.70 0.31 -3.96
CA LEU A 51 -10.92 1.55 -4.70
C LEU A 51 -10.36 1.47 -6.13
N GLY A 52 -9.16 0.92 -6.29
CA GLY A 52 -8.58 0.69 -7.62
C GLY A 52 -9.41 -0.27 -8.48
N THR A 53 -9.98 -1.31 -7.85
CA THR A 53 -10.87 -2.25 -8.55
C THR A 53 -12.16 -1.56 -9.01
N VAL A 54 -12.81 -0.77 -8.14
CA VAL A 54 -14.01 0.00 -8.49
C VAL A 54 -13.71 1.01 -9.60
N PHE A 55 -12.59 1.73 -9.51
CA PHE A 55 -12.17 2.68 -10.54
C PHE A 55 -11.98 2.01 -11.91
N LEU A 56 -11.34 0.84 -11.95
CA LEU A 56 -11.15 0.08 -13.18
C LEU A 56 -12.48 -0.40 -13.75
N ILE A 57 -13.37 -0.97 -12.93
CA ILE A 57 -14.70 -1.43 -13.37
C ILE A 57 -15.49 -0.26 -13.96
N LEU A 58 -15.59 0.85 -13.25
CA LEU A 58 -16.34 2.02 -13.72
C LEU A 58 -15.77 2.59 -15.02
N GLY A 59 -14.45 2.71 -15.13
CA GLY A 59 -13.84 3.24 -16.35
C GLY A 59 -13.96 2.29 -17.55
N ILE A 60 -14.02 0.98 -17.33
CA ILE A 60 -14.30 -0.01 -18.40
C ILE A 60 -15.76 0.09 -18.84
N GLU A 61 -16.72 0.10 -17.90
CA GLU A 61 -18.16 0.13 -18.20
C GLU A 61 -18.61 1.45 -18.85
N THR A 62 -18.01 2.57 -18.46
CA THR A 62 -18.30 3.89 -19.05
C THR A 62 -17.56 4.13 -20.38
N GLY A 63 -16.71 3.19 -20.81
CA GLY A 63 -15.88 3.34 -22.01
C GLY A 63 -14.80 4.41 -21.88
N TRP A 64 -14.47 4.86 -20.67
CA TRP A 64 -13.53 5.97 -20.46
C TRP A 64 -12.08 5.60 -20.79
N PHE A 65 -11.76 4.30 -20.82
CA PHE A 65 -10.44 3.77 -21.20
C PHE A 65 -10.36 3.23 -22.64
N LEU A 66 -11.46 3.33 -23.42
CA LEU A 66 -11.55 2.91 -24.83
C LEU A 66 -11.72 4.14 -25.74
#